data_AF-A0A085ZC67-F1
#
_entry.id   AF-A0A085ZC67-F1
#
_cell.length_a   1.000
_cell.length_b   1.000
_cell.length_c   1.000
_cell.angle_alpha   90.00
_cell.angle_beta   90.00
_cell.angle_gamma   90.00
#
_symmetry.space_group_name_H-M   'P 1'
#
loop_
_entity.id
_entity.type
_entity.pdbx_description
1 polymer ?
#
loop_
_entity_poly.entity_id
_entity_poly.type
_entity_poly.pdbx_seq_one_letter_code
_entity_poly.pdbx_strand_id
1 'polypeptide(L)'
;MKLNKSNDIDILVKTPVKLIADEPVIFTIKNNSNFTYIIDPYGFVGNSYWMLNNKKLDPVNFSRGYRSREAIDCKNDLIILKPKQKMDTTLSLNFMERGIYDFSKAGNYIRVAESRHNEQNGMPLICKQYINELESKGYRLLDDSIDAKIPFVR
;
A
#
# COMPACT_ATOMS: atom_id res chain seq x y z
N MET A 1 -11.86 -2.78 8.45
CA MET A 1 -11.37 -4.14 8.10
C MET A 1 -9.86 -4.13 8.12
N LYS A 2 -9.22 -5.14 8.73
CA LYS A 2 -7.75 -5.32 8.67
C LYS A 2 -7.37 -6.01 7.36
N LEU A 3 -6.28 -5.56 6.74
CA LEU A 3 -5.85 -5.99 5.39
C LEU A 3 -4.60 -6.88 5.39
N ASN A 4 -3.72 -6.68 6.36
CA ASN A 4 -2.39 -7.27 6.42
C ASN A 4 -2.32 -8.43 7.44
N LYS A 5 -1.23 -9.21 7.39
CA LYS A 5 -1.05 -10.42 8.23
C LYS A 5 -0.28 -10.17 9.53
N SER A 6 0.54 -9.12 9.62
CA SER A 6 1.32 -8.82 10.84
C SER A 6 0.46 -8.67 12.10
N ASN A 7 0.96 -9.12 13.24
CA ASN A 7 0.36 -8.85 14.56
C ASN A 7 0.86 -7.54 15.17
N ASP A 8 2.02 -7.05 14.72
CA ASP A 8 2.65 -5.85 15.24
C ASP A 8 2.08 -4.58 14.63
N ILE A 9 1.73 -4.62 13.34
CA ILE A 9 1.12 -3.50 12.61
C ILE A 9 -0.27 -3.92 12.16
N ASP A 10 -1.25 -3.04 12.32
CA ASP A 10 -2.53 -3.16 11.63
C ASP A 10 -2.59 -2.13 10.51
N ILE A 11 -2.93 -2.59 9.30
CA ILE A 11 -3.33 -1.76 8.16
C ILE A 11 -4.83 -1.95 7.98
N LEU A 12 -5.58 -0.89 8.26
CA LEU A 12 -7.03 -0.91 8.32
C LEU A 12 -7.62 -0.01 7.23
N VAL A 13 -8.78 -0.41 6.69
CA VAL A 13 -9.60 0.44 5.81
C VAL A 13 -11.06 0.37 6.22
N LYS A 14 -11.78 1.49 6.09
CA LYS A 14 -13.23 1.53 6.30
C LYS A 14 -13.94 1.05 5.04
N THR A 15 -14.83 0.07 5.18
CA THR A 15 -15.51 -0.60 4.05
C THR A 15 -17.03 -0.47 4.16
N PRO A 16 -17.76 -0.44 3.03
CA PRO A 16 -17.24 -0.35 1.67
C PRO A 16 -16.60 1.02 1.41
N VAL A 17 -15.56 1.05 0.59
CA VAL A 17 -14.87 2.28 0.21
C VAL A 17 -15.66 2.96 -0.92
N LYS A 18 -15.87 4.27 -0.87
CA LYS A 18 -16.46 4.99 -2.01
C LYS A 18 -15.46 5.03 -3.15
N LEU A 19 -15.86 4.58 -4.33
CA LEU A 19 -15.03 4.61 -5.53
C LEU A 19 -15.23 5.94 -6.27
N ILE A 20 -14.56 6.98 -5.78
CA ILE A 20 -14.55 8.30 -6.41
C ILE A 20 -13.26 8.40 -7.24
N ALA A 21 -13.41 8.80 -8.51
CA ALA A 21 -12.25 9.02 -9.37
C ALA A 21 -11.34 10.09 -8.74
N ASP A 22 -10.03 9.88 -8.80
CA ASP A 22 -9.00 10.80 -8.30
C ASP A 22 -8.95 11.03 -6.77
N GLU A 23 -9.82 10.39 -5.99
CA GLU A 23 -9.69 10.38 -4.52
C GLU A 23 -8.85 9.19 -4.04
N PRO A 24 -7.79 9.41 -3.25
CA PRO A 24 -7.01 8.33 -2.70
C PRO A 24 -7.78 7.59 -1.59
N VAL A 25 -7.57 6.27 -1.52
CA VAL A 25 -8.08 5.47 -0.39
C VAL A 25 -7.26 5.79 0.85
N ILE A 26 -7.94 6.24 1.90
CA ILE A 26 -7.32 6.47 3.20
C ILE A 26 -7.29 5.17 4.00
N PHE A 27 -6.10 4.80 4.43
CA PHE A 27 -5.83 3.67 5.32
C PHE A 27 -5.46 4.20 6.69
N THR A 28 -5.89 3.50 7.73
CA THR A 28 -5.40 3.73 9.08
C THR A 28 -4.33 2.70 9.37
N ILE A 29 -3.11 3.15 9.65
CA ILE A 29 -2.04 2.30 10.15
C ILE A 29 -1.91 2.45 11.66
N LYS A 30 -1.73 1.34 12.37
CA LYS A 30 -1.58 1.31 13.82
C LYS A 30 -0.44 0.38 14.20
N ASN A 31 0.47 0.89 15.02
CA ASN A 31 1.51 0.09 15.63
C ASN A 31 1.05 -0.44 16.99
N ASN A 32 0.96 -1.75 17.11
CA ASN A 32 0.60 -2.45 18.34
C ASN A 32 1.82 -2.89 19.14
N SER A 33 3.04 -2.81 18.59
CA SER A 33 4.27 -3.25 19.26
C SER A 33 4.99 -2.09 19.98
N ASN A 34 6.18 -2.37 20.50
CA ASN A 34 7.06 -1.40 21.17
C ASN A 34 8.22 -0.94 20.28
N PHE A 35 8.25 -1.35 19.01
CA PHE A 35 9.28 -0.97 18.04
C PHE A 35 8.83 0.20 17.17
N THR A 36 9.77 0.97 16.63
CA THR A 36 9.49 1.96 15.59
C THR A 36 9.62 1.29 14.23
N TYR A 37 8.61 1.42 13.37
CA TYR A 37 8.64 0.86 12.03
C TYR A 37 8.91 1.92 10.96
N ILE A 38 9.61 1.48 9.93
CA ILE A 38 9.75 2.18 8.66
C ILE A 38 8.80 1.50 7.67
N ILE A 39 7.94 2.28 7.05
CA ILE A 39 6.99 1.79 6.05
C ILE A 39 7.16 2.63 4.79
N ASP A 40 7.47 1.99 3.66
CA ASP A 40 7.40 2.66 2.37
C ASP A 40 5.94 2.61 1.89
N PRO A 41 5.25 3.76 1.71
CA PRO A 41 3.88 3.78 1.20
C PRO A 41 3.74 3.16 -0.19
N TYR A 42 4.85 2.96 -0.91
CA TYR A 42 4.92 2.31 -2.21
C TYR A 42 5.65 0.95 -2.18
N GLY A 43 5.99 0.44 -0.99
CA GLY A 43 6.78 -0.80 -0.85
C GLY A 43 5.99 -2.10 -1.05
N PHE A 44 4.66 -2.05 -1.08
CA PHE A 44 3.85 -3.24 -1.40
C PHE A 44 3.89 -3.52 -2.90
N VAL A 45 4.51 -4.65 -3.26
CA VAL A 45 4.61 -5.12 -4.65
C VAL A 45 4.02 -6.52 -4.74
N GLY A 46 3.23 -6.74 -5.79
CA GLY A 46 2.63 -8.05 -6.06
C GLY A 46 1.58 -7.99 -7.16
N ASN A 47 0.50 -8.74 -6.97
CA ASN A 47 -0.61 -8.84 -7.90
C ASN A 47 -1.84 -8.16 -7.31
N SER A 48 -2.52 -7.38 -8.13
CA SER A 48 -3.84 -6.85 -7.80
C SER A 48 -4.68 -6.71 -9.05
N TYR A 49 -5.98 -6.85 -8.87
CA TYR A 49 -6.95 -6.70 -9.94
C TYR A 49 -8.30 -6.25 -9.38
N TRP A 50 -9.12 -5.72 -10.28
CA TRP A 50 -10.46 -5.28 -9.95
C TRP A 50 -11.51 -6.26 -10.44
N MET A 51 -12.61 -6.34 -9.72
CA MET A 51 -13.80 -7.07 -10.10
C MET A 51 -15.01 -6.13 -10.04
N LEU A 52 -15.95 -6.31 -10.96
CA LEU A 52 -17.28 -5.69 -10.95
C LEU A 52 -18.33 -6.80 -10.92
N ASN A 53 -19.21 -6.80 -9.92
CA ASN A 53 -20.26 -7.80 -9.76
C ASN A 53 -19.75 -9.24 -9.93
N ASN A 54 -18.64 -9.56 -9.24
CA ASN A 54 -17.93 -10.85 -9.26
C ASN A 54 -17.26 -11.26 -10.59
N LYS A 55 -17.16 -10.36 -11.57
CA LYS A 55 -16.38 -10.58 -12.79
C LYS A 55 -15.10 -9.76 -12.77
N LYS A 56 -13.96 -10.38 -13.05
CA LYS A 56 -12.68 -9.67 -13.19
C LYS A 56 -12.80 -8.63 -14.31
N LEU A 57 -12.32 -7.42 -14.05
CA LEU A 57 -12.20 -6.37 -15.05
C LEU A 57 -10.90 -6.54 -15.82
N ASP A 58 -10.99 -6.34 -17.13
CA ASP A 58 -9.82 -6.14 -17.96
C ASP A 58 -9.42 -4.65 -17.89
N PRO A 59 -8.13 -4.36 -17.73
CA PRO A 59 -7.66 -2.98 -17.77
C PRO A 59 -7.81 -2.43 -19.20
N VAL A 60 -8.27 -1.19 -19.30
CA VAL A 60 -8.40 -0.43 -20.54
C VAL A 60 -7.03 -0.11 -21.13
N ASN A 61 -6.03 0.08 -20.27
CA ASN A 61 -4.66 0.35 -20.70
C ASN A 61 -3.64 -0.08 -19.63
N PHE A 62 -2.41 -0.33 -20.06
CA PHE A 62 -1.24 -0.58 -19.22
C PHE A 62 -0.15 0.47 -19.48
N SER A 63 -0.47 1.77 -19.38
CA SER A 63 0.55 2.80 -19.39
C SER A 63 0.34 3.84 -18.30
N ARG A 64 1.03 3.63 -17.19
CA ARG A 64 1.59 4.73 -16.40
C ARG A 64 3.10 4.57 -16.49
N GLY A 65 3.78 5.58 -17.03
CA GLY A 65 5.25 5.63 -17.02
C GLY A 65 5.76 5.39 -15.61
N TYR A 66 6.91 4.73 -15.49
CA TYR A 66 7.55 4.54 -14.20
C TYR A 66 7.94 5.92 -13.66
N ARG A 67 7.32 6.37 -12.56
CA ARG A 67 7.81 7.55 -11.84
C ARG A 67 9.05 7.10 -11.08
N SER A 68 10.23 7.39 -11.61
CA SER A 68 11.47 7.21 -10.85
C SER A 68 11.40 8.13 -9.64
N ARG A 69 11.36 7.55 -8.43
CA ARG A 69 11.53 8.33 -7.20
C ARG A 69 13.00 8.73 -7.11
N GLU A 70 13.28 10.02 -7.05
CA GLU A 70 14.64 10.51 -6.81
C GLU A 70 15.04 10.30 -5.34
N ALA A 71 16.34 10.45 -5.05
CA ALA A 71 16.94 10.18 -3.76
C ALA A 71 16.27 10.90 -2.58
N ILE A 72 15.87 12.16 -2.80
CA ILE A 72 15.30 13.03 -1.77
C ILE A 72 13.82 12.73 -1.53
N ASP A 73 13.09 12.41 -2.60
CA ASP A 73 11.68 12.01 -2.52
C ASP A 73 11.54 10.75 -1.67
N CYS A 74 12.50 9.84 -1.77
CA CYS A 74 12.43 8.62 -1.00
C CYS A 74 12.44 8.85 0.52
N LYS A 75 13.36 9.68 1.03
CA LYS A 75 13.46 9.94 2.47
C LYS A 75 12.21 10.62 3.02
N ASN A 76 11.63 11.52 2.24
CA ASN A 76 10.47 12.32 2.65
C ASN A 76 9.16 11.53 2.65
N ASP A 77 9.07 10.51 1.79
CA ASP A 77 7.88 9.68 1.65
C ASP A 77 7.80 8.55 2.68
N LEU A 78 8.93 8.13 3.28
CA LEU A 78 8.93 7.03 4.25
C LEU A 78 8.09 7.41 5.48
N ILE A 79 7.20 6.49 5.85
CA ILE A 79 6.39 6.62 7.04
C ILE A 79 7.18 6.05 8.22
N ILE A 80 7.44 6.89 9.22
CA ILE A 80 8.01 6.49 10.50
C ILE A 80 6.89 6.33 11.52
N LEU A 81 6.57 5.09 11.87
CA LEU A 81 5.47 4.75 12.76
C LEU A 81 6.00 4.36 14.15
N LYS A 82 5.89 5.28 15.11
CA LYS A 82 6.36 5.12 16.49
C LYS A 82 5.57 4.06 17.26
N PRO A 83 6.10 3.55 18.39
CA PRO A 83 5.39 2.63 19.27
C PRO A 83 4.01 3.16 19.63
N LYS A 84 2.99 2.30 19.55
CA LYS A 84 1.58 2.61 19.88
C LYS A 84 0.95 3.73 19.04
N GLN A 85 1.66 4.26 18.05
CA GLN A 85 1.15 5.32 17.18
C GLN A 85 0.07 4.76 16.25
N LYS A 86 -0.91 5.62 16.00
CA LYS A 86 -1.95 5.42 14.99
C LYS A 86 -1.99 6.65 14.11
N MET A 87 -2.12 6.47 12.80
CA MET A 87 -2.33 7.58 11.87
C MET A 87 -3.09 7.14 10.63
N ASP A 88 -3.72 8.11 9.98
CA ASP A 88 -4.35 7.93 8.67
C ASP A 88 -3.37 8.36 7.58
N THR A 89 -3.31 7.58 6.51
CA THR A 89 -2.35 7.77 5.41
C THR A 89 -2.86 7.16 4.11
N THR A 90 -2.11 7.32 3.03
CA THR A 90 -2.32 6.63 1.76
C THR A 90 -1.25 5.57 1.57
N LEU A 91 -1.63 4.42 1.02
CA LEU A 91 -0.72 3.32 0.68
C LEU A 91 -1.04 2.83 -0.73
N SER A 92 0.00 2.58 -1.52
CA SER A 92 -0.13 1.79 -2.73
C SER A 92 -0.08 0.32 -2.35
N LEU A 93 -1.22 -0.36 -2.36
CA LEU A 93 -1.28 -1.79 -2.05
C LEU A 93 -0.69 -2.68 -3.15
N ASN A 94 -0.36 -2.11 -4.30
CA ASN A 94 0.44 -2.73 -5.35
C ASN A 94 1.06 -1.65 -6.23
N PHE A 95 2.30 -1.26 -5.95
CA PHE A 95 3.01 -0.22 -6.70
C PHE A 95 3.24 -0.58 -8.17
N MET A 96 3.30 -1.87 -8.50
CA MET A 96 3.49 -2.34 -9.87
C MET A 96 2.17 -2.51 -10.64
N GLU A 97 1.01 -2.24 -10.03
CA GLU A 97 -0.27 -2.23 -10.74
C GLU A 97 -0.30 -1.07 -11.75
N ARG A 98 -0.03 -1.39 -13.02
CA ARG A 98 -0.05 -0.43 -14.15
C ARG A 98 -1.37 -0.38 -14.90
N GLY A 99 -2.34 -1.21 -14.49
CA GLY A 99 -3.65 -1.30 -15.13
C GLY A 99 -4.50 -0.07 -14.83
N ILE A 100 -4.98 0.59 -15.88
CA ILE A 100 -6.03 1.60 -15.80
C ILE A 100 -7.34 0.88 -16.07
N TYR A 101 -8.26 0.91 -15.11
CA TYR A 101 -9.55 0.20 -15.21
C TYR A 101 -10.68 1.19 -15.47
N ASP A 102 -11.69 0.74 -16.24
CA ASP A 102 -12.92 1.51 -16.43
C ASP A 102 -13.85 1.31 -15.22
N PHE A 103 -14.09 2.40 -14.50
CA PHE A 103 -15.02 2.44 -13.37
C PHE A 103 -16.32 3.17 -13.71
N SER A 104 -16.64 3.41 -14.99
CA SER A 104 -17.82 4.18 -15.42
C SER A 104 -19.16 3.58 -14.97
N LYS A 105 -19.22 2.26 -14.76
CA LYS A 105 -20.46 1.54 -14.42
C LYS A 105 -20.76 1.65 -12.92
N ALA A 106 -22.03 1.83 -12.56
CA ALA A 106 -22.47 1.70 -11.17
C ALA A 106 -22.43 0.22 -10.73
N GLY A 107 -22.18 -0.03 -9.45
CA GLY A 107 -22.21 -1.38 -8.90
C GLY A 107 -21.21 -1.64 -7.79
N ASN A 108 -21.10 -2.92 -7.42
CA ASN A 108 -20.20 -3.39 -6.38
C ASN A 108 -18.87 -3.79 -6.99
N TYR A 109 -17.83 -3.02 -6.63
CA TYR A 109 -16.47 -3.28 -7.03
C TYR A 109 -15.73 -4.01 -5.92
N ILE A 110 -14.77 -4.85 -6.29
CA ILE A 110 -13.85 -5.49 -5.34
C ILE A 110 -12.44 -5.28 -5.87
N ARG A 111 -11.57 -4.69 -5.06
CA ARG A 111 -10.13 -4.73 -5.30
C ARG A 111 -9.57 -5.96 -4.60
N VAL A 112 -9.02 -6.88 -5.37
CA VAL A 112 -8.21 -7.99 -4.83
C VAL A 112 -6.77 -7.51 -4.79
N ALA A 113 -6.15 -7.56 -3.60
CA ALA A 113 -4.77 -7.14 -3.38
C ALA A 113 -3.99 -8.28 -2.73
N GLU A 114 -2.95 -8.73 -3.43
CA GLU A 114 -2.01 -9.76 -3.02
C GLU A 114 -0.59 -9.20 -3.18
N SER A 115 -0.01 -8.70 -2.10
CA SER A 115 1.27 -7.99 -2.18
C SER A 115 2.11 -8.16 -0.93
N ARG A 116 3.42 -7.93 -1.07
CA ARG A 116 4.37 -7.98 0.03
C ARG A 116 5.21 -6.72 0.08
N HIS A 117 5.42 -6.22 1.29
CA HIS A 117 6.34 -5.15 1.62
C HIS A 117 7.52 -5.77 2.37
N ASN A 118 8.75 -5.58 1.88
CA ASN A 118 10.00 -6.05 2.49
C ASN A 118 11.21 -5.32 1.88
N GLU A 119 12.43 -5.68 2.29
CA GLU A 119 13.68 -5.09 1.77
C GLU A 119 13.93 -5.28 0.25
N GLN A 120 13.27 -6.27 -0.36
CA GLN A 120 13.49 -6.65 -1.76
C GLN A 120 12.51 -5.95 -2.71
N ASN A 121 11.36 -5.50 -2.19
CA ASN A 121 10.24 -5.05 -2.99
C ASN A 121 10.12 -3.52 -3.03
N GLY A 122 9.93 -2.98 -4.25
CA GLY A 122 9.43 -1.62 -4.47
C GLY A 122 10.36 -0.47 -4.07
N MET A 123 11.55 -0.78 -3.55
CA MET A 123 12.45 0.21 -2.96
C MET A 123 13.61 0.56 -3.91
N PRO A 124 13.76 1.84 -4.31
CA PRO A 124 14.94 2.28 -5.03
C PRO A 124 16.22 2.00 -4.22
N LEU A 125 17.28 1.54 -4.90
CA LEU A 125 18.61 1.31 -4.32
C LEU A 125 19.11 2.49 -3.46
N ILE A 126 18.75 3.71 -3.86
CA ILE A 126 19.15 4.96 -3.21
C ILE A 126 18.51 5.13 -1.82
N CYS A 127 17.33 4.55 -1.59
CA CYS A 127 16.67 4.54 -0.27
C CYS A 127 17.33 3.61 0.73
N LYS A 128 17.98 2.56 0.22
CA LYS A 128 18.50 1.45 1.02
C LYS A 128 19.51 1.93 2.06
N GLN A 129 20.40 2.86 1.68
CA GLN A 129 21.39 3.39 2.61
C GLN A 129 20.73 4.08 3.81
N TYR A 130 19.72 4.91 3.57
CA TYR A 130 19.03 5.63 4.64
C TYR A 130 18.25 4.69 5.56
N ILE A 131 17.64 3.64 5.02
CA ILE A 131 16.95 2.64 5.81
C ILE A 131 17.94 1.85 6.66
N ASN A 132 19.08 1.43 6.10
CA ASN A 132 20.13 0.77 6.86
C ASN A 132 20.62 1.65 8.03
N GLU A 133 20.77 2.98 7.81
CA GLU A 133 21.10 3.93 8.87
C GLU A 133 20.02 3.98 9.97
N LEU A 134 18.73 3.91 9.62
CA LEU A 134 17.65 3.85 10.59
C LEU A 134 17.61 2.51 11.32
N GLU A 135 17.81 1.39 10.62
CA GLU A 135 17.82 0.06 11.23
C GLU A 135 18.98 -0.11 12.21
N SER A 136 20.15 0.46 11.91
CA SER A 136 21.27 0.53 12.86
C SER A 136 20.94 1.31 14.16
N LYS A 137 19.92 2.17 14.13
CA LYS A 137 19.40 2.91 15.28
C LYS A 137 18.24 2.16 15.99
N GLY A 138 17.94 0.94 15.58
CA GLY A 138 16.91 0.08 16.18
C GLY A 138 15.52 0.22 15.56
N TYR A 139 15.39 0.91 14.43
CA TYR A 139 14.15 0.93 13.64
C TYR A 139 13.99 -0.41 12.92
N ARG A 140 12.76 -0.75 12.53
CA ARG A 140 12.48 -1.99 11.79
C ARG A 140 11.80 -1.67 10.47
N LEU A 141 12.36 -2.09 9.34
CA LEU A 141 11.59 -2.09 8.11
C LEU A 141 10.40 -3.05 8.26
N LEU A 142 9.23 -2.64 7.80
CA LEU A 142 8.07 -3.52 7.74
C LEU A 142 8.37 -4.70 6.80
N ASP A 143 8.26 -5.93 7.29
CA ASP A 143 8.11 -7.14 6.46
C ASP A 143 6.71 -7.69 6.69
N ASP A 144 5.84 -7.51 5.71
CA ASP A 144 4.44 -7.90 5.83
C ASP A 144 3.80 -8.15 4.47
N SER A 145 2.65 -8.82 4.48
CA SER A 145 1.87 -9.12 3.29
C SER A 145 0.42 -8.72 3.46
N ILE A 146 -0.18 -8.36 2.33
CA ILE A 146 -1.60 -8.11 2.17
C ILE A 146 -2.17 -9.20 1.29
N ASP A 147 -3.30 -9.74 1.71
CA ASP A 147 -4.07 -10.76 1.02
C ASP A 147 -5.55 -10.48 1.34
N ALA A 148 -6.13 -9.55 0.57
CA ALA A 148 -7.39 -8.94 0.93
C ALA A 148 -8.30 -8.67 -0.28
N LYS A 149 -9.60 -8.81 -0.03
CA LYS A 149 -10.67 -8.37 -0.93
C LYS A 149 -11.34 -7.15 -0.34
N ILE A 150 -11.09 -5.99 -0.94
CA ILE A 150 -11.58 -4.71 -0.44
C ILE A 150 -12.84 -4.35 -1.23
N PRO A 151 -14.03 -4.28 -0.60
CA PRO A 151 -15.25 -3.90 -1.28
C PRO A 151 -15.32 -2.38 -1.48
N PHE A 152 -15.76 -1.98 -2.66
CA PHE A 152 -15.98 -0.61 -3.09
C PHE A 152 -17.40 -0.44 -3.62
N VAL A 153 -17.97 0.74 -3.44
CA VAL A 153 -19.28 1.13 -3.97
C VAL A 153 -19.13 2.38 -4.83
N ARG A 154 -19.77 2.38 -6.00
CA ARG A 154 -19.90 3.54 -6.88
C ARG A 154 -21.37 3.86 -7.10
#